data_AF-A0A932LXW4-F1
#
_entry.id   AF-A0A932LXW4-F1
#
_cell.length_a   1.000
_cell.length_b   1.000
_cell.length_c   1.000
_cell.angle_alpha   90.00
_cell.angle_beta   90.00
_cell.angle_gamma   90.00
#
_symmetry.space_group_name_H-M   'P 1'
#
loop_
_entity.id
_entity.type
_entity.pdbx_description
1 polymer ?
#
loop_
_entity_poly.entity_id
_entity_poly.type
_entity_poly.pdbx_seq_one_letter_code
_entity_poly.pdbx_strand_id
1 'polypeptide(L)' 'MSGAAPDAIATARRQLEAALGGLVQMLTRLRAEHRNALLPRIAPYLEAARQAAERLAALEGAGGPGERRGP' A
#
# COMPACT_ATOMS: atom_id res chain seq x y z
N MET A 1 0.22 -22.13 -16.57
CA MET A 1 1.32 -21.45 -15.85
C MET A 1 1.03 -19.95 -15.85
N SER A 2 0.51 -19.39 -14.75
CA SER A 2 0.52 -17.94 -14.42
C SER A 2 -0.29 -17.69 -13.14
N GLY A 3 0.25 -18.11 -11.99
CA GLY A 3 -0.24 -17.71 -10.66
C GLY A 3 0.68 -16.68 -9.98
N ALA A 4 1.86 -16.41 -10.54
CA ALA A 4 2.90 -15.60 -9.89
C ALA A 4 2.61 -14.09 -9.85
N ALA A 5 1.84 -13.57 -10.82
CA ALA A 5 1.52 -12.15 -10.90
C ALA A 5 0.55 -11.65 -9.79
N PRO A 6 -0.60 -12.31 -9.53
CA PRO A 6 -1.49 -11.90 -8.44
C PRO A 6 -0.85 -12.05 -7.06
N ASP A 7 -0.05 -13.11 -6.84
CA ASP A 7 0.69 -13.30 -5.58
C ASP A 7 1.77 -12.23 -5.36
N ALA A 8 2.43 -11.78 -6.43
CA ALA A 8 3.40 -10.69 -6.35
C ALA A 8 2.74 -9.35 -6.01
N ILE A 9 1.55 -9.07 -6.57
CA ILE A 9 0.77 -7.85 -6.27
C ILE A 9 0.30 -7.85 -4.81
N ALA A 10 -0.27 -8.96 -4.34
CA ALA A 10 -0.69 -9.10 -2.94
C ALA A 10 0.49 -8.96 -1.97
N THR A 11 1.65 -9.49 -2.34
CA THR A 11 2.88 -9.36 -1.56
C THR A 11 3.41 -7.93 -1.53
N ALA A 12 3.44 -7.24 -2.67
CA ALA A 12 3.83 -5.83 -2.75
C ALA A 12 2.90 -4.93 -1.91
N ARG A 13 1.59 -5.19 -1.93
CA ARG A 13 0.61 -4.48 -1.10
C ARG A 13 0.89 -4.66 0.40
N ARG A 14 1.05 -5.91 0.86
CA ARG A 14 1.37 -6.21 2.27
C ARG A 14 2.66 -5.55 2.74
N GLN A 15 3.71 -5.56 1.90
CA GLN A 15 4.99 -4.93 2.23
C GLN A 15 4.84 -3.41 2.38
N LEU A 16 4.07 -2.77 1.50
CA LEU A 16 3.81 -1.34 1.54
C LEU A 16 3.00 -0.94 2.78
N GLU A 17 1.95 -1.69 3.11
CA GLU A 17 1.13 -1.49 4.31
C GLU A 17 1.97 -1.64 5.59
N ALA A 18 2.85 -2.66 5.66
CA ALA A 18 3.75 -2.86 6.79
C ALA A 18 4.75 -1.71 6.96
N ALA A 19 5.35 -1.23 5.86
CA ALA A 19 6.27 -0.10 5.87
C ALA A 19 5.58 1.19 6.35
N LEU A 20 4.35 1.46 5.87
CA LEU A 20 3.54 2.60 6.31
C LEU A 20 3.18 2.51 7.79
N GLY A 21 2.75 1.33 8.27
CA GLY A 21 2.47 1.10 9.68
C GLY A 21 3.69 1.34 10.57
N GLY A 22 4.86 0.87 10.16
CA GLY A 22 6.13 1.13 10.86
C GLY A 22 6.48 2.62 10.92
N LEU A 23 6.31 3.35 9.81
CA LEU A 23 6.56 4.79 9.75
C LEU A 23 5.60 5.56 10.67
N VAL A 24 4.31 5.22 10.67
CA VAL A 24 3.32 5.83 11.59
C VAL A 24 3.71 5.59 13.05
N GLN A 25 4.13 4.37 13.40
CA GLN A 25 4.60 4.07 14.76
C GLN A 25 5.88 4.83 15.14
N MET A 26 6.79 5.07 14.20
CA MET A 26 7.96 5.92 14.46
C MET A 26 7.55 7.37 14.72
N LEU A 27 6.61 7.90 13.93
CA LEU A 27 6.11 9.27 14.09
C LEU A 27 5.36 9.48 15.40
N THR A 28 4.64 8.47 15.89
CA THR A 28 3.93 8.55 17.18
C THR A 28 4.89 8.56 18.38
N ARG A 29 6.10 8.01 18.23
CA ARG A 29 7.16 8.03 19.26
C ARG A 29 7.95 9.34 19.29
N LEU A 30 7.84 10.19 18.27
CA LEU A 30 8.49 11.50 18.24
C LEU A 30 7.79 12.47 19.19
N ARG A 31 8.57 13.39 19.77
CA ARG A 31 8.02 14.57 20.45
C ARG A 31 7.15 15.38 19.48
N ALA A 32 6.08 15.97 20.01
CA ALA A 32 5.09 16.69 19.21
C ALA A 32 5.70 17.77 18.30
N GLU A 33 6.70 18.50 18.77
CA GLU A 33 7.40 19.54 18.00
C GLU A 33 8.08 18.98 16.74
N HIS A 34 8.89 17.93 16.89
CA HIS A 34 9.56 17.28 15.77
C HIS A 34 8.57 16.62 14.82
N ARG A 35 7.52 15.99 15.36
CA ARG A 35 6.45 15.39 14.56
C ARG A 35 5.74 16.45 13.71
N ASN A 36 5.41 17.60 14.28
CA ASN A 36 4.73 18.68 13.57
C ASN A 36 5.62 19.32 12.49
N ALA A 37 6.94 19.35 12.69
CA ALA A 37 7.90 19.81 11.68
C ALA A 37 8.12 18.81 10.54
N LEU A 38 7.96 17.51 10.83
CA LEU A 38 8.18 16.42 9.86
C LEU A 38 6.92 16.05 9.09
N LEU A 39 5.74 16.07 9.72
CA LEU A 39 4.46 15.67 9.12
C LEU A 39 4.19 16.35 7.76
N PRO A 40 4.32 17.67 7.60
CA PRO A 40 4.11 18.32 6.30
C PRO A 40 5.10 17.88 5.22
N ARG A 41 6.33 17.54 5.61
CA ARG A 41 7.38 17.08 4.69
C ARG A 41 7.13 15.66 4.19
N ILE A 42 6.60 14.80 5.06
CA ILE A 42 6.39 13.38 4.76
C ILE A 42 4.97 13.08 4.23
N ALA A 43 3.99 13.95 4.49
CA ALA A 43 2.60 13.76 4.06
C ALA A 43 2.44 13.47 2.56
N PRO A 44 3.15 14.15 1.63
CA PRO A 44 3.04 13.82 0.20
C PRO A 44 3.48 12.39 -0.12
N TYR A 45 4.49 11.87 0.58
CA TYR A 45 4.99 10.51 0.38
C TYR A 45 4.05 9.47 0.99
N LEU A 46 3.43 9.78 2.14
CA LEU A 46 2.39 8.93 2.75
C LEU A 46 1.18 8.80 1.83
N GLU A 47 0.75 9.92 1.24
CA GLU A 47 -0.37 9.95 0.29
C GLU A 47 -0.04 9.18 -0.99
N ALA A 48 1.15 9.38 -1.57
CA ALA A 48 1.59 8.64 -2.75
C ALA A 48 1.66 7.11 -2.49
N ALA A 49 2.15 6.71 -1.32
CA ALA A 49 2.20 5.31 -0.91
C ALA A 49 0.80 4.72 -0.73
N ARG A 50 -0.14 5.47 -0.14
CA ARG A 50 -1.55 5.04 -0.04
C ARG A 50 -2.18 4.83 -1.42
N GLN A 51 -1.99 5.77 -2.34
CA GLN A 51 -2.49 5.65 -3.70
C GLN A 51 -1.88 4.45 -4.44
N ALA A 52 -0.61 4.14 -4.20
CA ALA A 52 0.03 2.95 -4.74
C ALA A 52 -0.59 1.66 -4.18
N ALA A 53 -0.91 1.60 -2.88
CA ALA A 53 -1.60 0.47 -2.27
C ALA A 53 -3.00 0.27 -2.87
N GLU A 54 -3.76 1.35 -3.07
CA GLU A 54 -5.09 1.33 -3.69
C GLU A 54 -5.03 0.84 -5.15
N ARG A 55 -4.03 1.28 -5.92
CA ARG A 55 -3.79 0.79 -7.30
C ARG A 55 -3.45 -0.70 -7.31
N LEU A 56 -2.62 -1.17 -6.39
CA LEU A 56 -2.29 -2.59 -6.26
C LEU A 56 -3.53 -3.42 -5.91
N ALA A 57 -4.38 -2.94 -5.00
CA ALA A 57 -5.64 -3.60 -4.65
C ALA A 57 -6.61 -3.66 -5.84
N ALA A 58 -6.69 -2.60 -6.66
CA ALA A 58 -7.51 -2.60 -7.87
C ALA A 58 -7.02 -3.63 -8.91
N LEU A 59 -5.70 -3.81 -9.04
CA LEU A 59 -5.10 -4.83 -9.91
C LEU A 59 -5.32 -6.25 -9.38
N GLU A 60 -5.30 -6.44 -8.05
CA GLU A 60 -5.64 -7.70 -7.38
C GLU A 60 -7.12 -8.07 -7.66
N GLY A 61 -8.05 -7.10 -7.54
CA GLY A 61 -9.48 -7.30 -7.80
C GLY A 61 -9.86 -7.47 -9.27
N ALA A 62 -9.12 -6.85 -10.21
CA ALA A 62 -9.33 -7.01 -11.65
C ALA A 62 -8.81 -8.34 -12.20
N GLY A 63 -7.97 -9.06 -11.44
CA GLY A 63 -7.42 -10.38 -11.77
C GLY A 63 -8.18 -11.57 -11.17
N GLY A 64 -9.31 -11.34 -10.49
CA GLY A 64 -10.15 -12.42 -9.94
C GLY A 64 -10.83 -13.25 -11.05
N PRO A 65 -10.99 -14.57 -10.89
CA PRO A 65 -11.45 -15.47 -11.94
C PRO A 65 -12.92 -15.20 -12.32
N GLY A 66 -13.13 -14.39 -13.35
CA GLY A 66 -14.00 -14.83 -14.44
C GLY A 66 -13.14 -15.71 -15.36
N GLU A 67 -13.24 -17.04 -15.35
CA GLU A 67 -14.49 -17.74 -15.67
C GLU A 67 -15.49 -16.82 -16.34
N ARG A 68 -15.06 -16.29 -17.49
CA ARG A 68 -15.98 -15.92 -18.56
C ARG A 68 -16.95 -17.09 -18.69
N ARG A 69 -18.19 -16.86 -18.26
CA ARG A 69 -19.38 -17.46 -18.86
C ARG A 69 -19.24 -17.30 -20.37
N GLY A 70 -18.71 -18.31 -21.03
CA GLY A 70 -19.00 -18.60 -22.43
C GLY A 70 -20.22 -19.52 -22.47
N PRO A 71 -21.04 -19.45 -23.51
CA PRO A 71 -22.37 -20.06 -23.57
C PRO A 71 -22.39 -21.55 -23.26
#